data_AF-A0A954I5D6-F1
#
_entry.id   AF-A0A954I5D6-F1
#
_cell.length_a   1.000
_cell.length_b   1.000
_cell.length_c   1.000
_cell.angle_alpha   90.00
_cell.angle_beta   90.00
_cell.angle_gamma   90.00
#
_symmetry.space_group_name_H-M   'P 1'
#
loop_
_entity.id
_entity.type
_entity.pdbx_description
1 polymer ?
#
loop_
_entity_poly.entity_id
_entity_poly.type
_entity_poly.pdbx_seq_one_letter_code
_entity_poly.pdbx_strand_id
1 'polypeptide(L)'
;DSATNGPVGKAFTTELIPELEKTFRAIPHSRARFLTGHSSGGWSSLWLQVTYPTVFGGTWSTAPDPVDFRDFQQINIYEPGSNVYRDAKNQPRPIARRGNQPILWFEPFAKMEQVLGPGGQLRSFEAVFSPSGDDGAPLKLYDWETGAVNAEVAEAWKAYDIRLIL
;
A
#
# COMPACT_ATOMS: atom_id res chain seq x y z
N ASP A 1 6.34 4.68 7.79
CA ASP A 1 5.49 5.14 8.92
C ASP A 1 4.13 5.47 8.36
N SER A 2 3.06 5.11 9.07
CA SER A 2 1.70 5.54 8.69
C SER A 2 0.93 6.03 9.89
N ALA A 3 -0.18 6.76 9.64
CA ALA A 3 -1.03 7.29 10.70
C ALA A 3 -1.63 6.18 11.57
N THR A 4 -2.06 5.06 10.96
CA THR A 4 -2.70 3.96 11.70
C THR A 4 -1.71 2.92 12.21
N ASN A 5 -0.71 2.52 11.42
CA ASN A 5 0.24 1.48 11.84
C ASN A 5 1.36 2.02 12.74
N GLY A 6 1.51 3.35 12.80
CA GLY A 6 2.53 4.01 13.59
C GLY A 6 3.91 4.04 12.92
N PRO A 7 4.96 4.38 13.69
CA PRO A 7 6.29 4.67 13.18
C PRO A 7 7.14 3.41 12.94
N VAL A 8 6.56 2.39 12.28
CA VAL A 8 7.22 1.08 12.09
C VAL A 8 8.51 1.19 11.27
N GLY A 9 8.57 2.07 10.26
CA GLY A 9 9.77 2.28 9.46
C GLY A 9 10.88 2.96 10.25
N LYS A 10 10.53 3.95 11.07
CA LYS A 10 11.45 4.56 12.03
C LYS A 10 11.97 3.54 13.03
N ALA A 11 11.09 2.82 13.74
CA ALA A 11 11.50 1.79 14.70
C ALA A 11 12.39 0.72 14.05
N PHE A 12 12.06 0.29 12.83
CA PHE A 12 12.87 -0.67 12.09
C PHE A 12 14.29 -0.17 11.83
N THR A 13 14.43 1.09 11.37
CA THR A 13 15.72 1.67 10.96
C THR A 13 16.57 2.19 12.11
N THR A 14 15.94 2.67 13.20
CA THR A 14 16.65 3.32 14.32
C THR A 14 16.73 2.48 15.57
N GLU A 15 15.96 1.39 15.69
CA GLU A 15 15.95 0.54 16.88
C GLU A 15 16.32 -0.91 16.54
N LEU A 16 15.55 -1.56 15.66
CA LEU A 16 15.75 -2.99 15.39
C LEU A 16 17.08 -3.28 14.66
N ILE A 17 17.35 -2.58 13.54
CA ILE A 17 18.59 -2.79 12.78
C ILE A 17 19.84 -2.57 13.66
N PRO A 18 19.96 -1.45 14.42
CA PRO A 18 21.09 -1.25 15.31
C PRO A 18 21.26 -2.36 16.36
N GLU A 19 20.17 -2.86 16.95
CA GLU A 19 20.26 -3.94 17.94
C GLU A 19 20.72 -5.26 17.32
N LEU A 20 20.28 -5.57 16.09
CA LEU A 20 20.77 -6.73 15.35
C LEU A 20 22.27 -6.62 15.04
N GLU A 21 22.76 -5.44 14.67
CA GLU A 21 24.18 -5.20 14.36
C GLU A 21 25.08 -5.22 15.58
N LYS A 22 24.54 -4.89 16.75
CA LYS A 22 25.23 -5.02 18.04
C LYS A 22 25.28 -6.47 18.50
N THR A 23 24.20 -7.22 18.29
CA THR A 23 24.05 -8.60 18.78
C THR A 23 24.76 -9.62 17.89
N PHE A 24 24.70 -9.42 16.58
CA PHE A 24 25.24 -10.33 15.57
C PHE A 24 26.38 -9.68 14.79
N ARG A 25 27.25 -10.50 14.19
CA ARG A 25 28.37 -10.04 13.35
C ARG A 25 27.90 -9.55 11.96
N ALA A 26 26.93 -8.64 11.94
CA ALA A 26 26.49 -7.95 10.73
C ALA A 26 27.42 -6.76 10.42
N ILE A 27 27.42 -6.30 9.16
CA ILE A 27 28.20 -5.14 8.74
C ILE A 27 27.29 -3.90 8.83
N PRO A 28 27.59 -2.92 9.70
CA PRO A 28 26.74 -1.74 9.93
C PRO A 28 26.93 -0.68 8.82
N HIS A 29 26.65 -1.06 7.58
CA HIS A 29 26.83 -0.22 6.41
C HIS A 29 25.81 -0.58 5.32
N SER A 30 25.24 0.42 4.65
CA SER A 30 24.20 0.26 3.62
C SER A 30 24.56 -0.76 2.53
N ARG A 31 25.82 -0.76 2.05
CA ARG A 31 26.39 -1.77 1.12
C ARG A 31 26.17 -3.24 1.51
N ALA A 32 25.84 -3.53 2.77
CA ALA A 32 25.59 -4.88 3.28
C ALA A 32 24.14 -5.07 3.75
N ARG A 33 23.27 -4.07 3.61
CA ARG A 33 21.85 -4.13 3.94
C ARG A 33 21.03 -4.16 2.67
N PHE A 34 20.42 -5.32 2.42
CA PHE A 34 19.58 -5.55 1.25
C PHE A 34 18.16 -5.88 1.68
N LEU A 35 17.20 -5.40 0.89
CA LEU A 35 15.79 -5.61 1.12
C LEU A 35 15.22 -6.57 0.08
N THR A 36 14.22 -7.35 0.51
CA THR A 36 13.40 -8.17 -0.38
C THR A 36 12.00 -8.24 0.19
N GLY A 37 11.02 -8.44 -0.69
CA GLY A 37 9.64 -8.63 -0.28
C GLY A 37 8.75 -8.99 -1.47
N HIS A 38 7.58 -9.52 -1.14
CA HIS A 38 6.57 -9.93 -2.10
C HIS A 38 5.22 -9.26 -1.79
N SER A 39 4.43 -8.89 -2.81
CA SER A 39 3.11 -8.27 -2.61
C SER A 39 3.21 -6.99 -1.77
N SER A 40 2.51 -6.87 -0.64
CA SER A 40 2.66 -5.75 0.30
C SER A 40 4.08 -5.60 0.84
N GLY A 41 4.81 -6.70 1.02
CA GLY A 41 6.24 -6.68 1.32
C GLY A 41 7.08 -6.19 0.13
N GLY A 42 6.62 -6.43 -1.09
CA GLY A 42 7.23 -5.90 -2.31
C GLY A 42 7.13 -4.37 -2.34
N TRP A 43 5.95 -3.82 -2.07
CA TRP A 43 5.77 -2.37 -1.92
C TRP A 43 6.62 -1.83 -0.76
N SER A 44 6.58 -2.49 0.41
CA SER A 44 7.30 -2.06 1.61
C SER A 44 8.83 -2.05 1.40
N SER A 45 9.37 -3.07 0.74
CA SER A 45 10.82 -3.15 0.43
C SER A 45 11.26 -2.08 -0.57
N LEU A 46 10.42 -1.71 -1.53
CA LEU A 46 10.70 -0.61 -2.44
C LEU A 46 10.59 0.73 -1.71
N TRP A 47 9.52 0.93 -0.93
CA TRP A 47 9.29 2.11 -0.11
C TRP A 47 10.48 2.41 0.80
N LEU A 48 10.97 1.40 1.54
CA LEU A 48 12.13 1.54 2.42
C LEU A 48 13.41 1.94 1.66
N GLN A 49 13.66 1.38 0.47
CA GLN A 49 14.82 1.76 -0.34
C GLN A 49 14.77 3.21 -0.80
N VAL A 50 13.59 3.69 -1.20
CA VAL A 50 13.38 5.05 -1.71
C VAL A 50 13.42 6.07 -0.57
N THR A 51 12.81 5.76 0.57
CA THR A 51 12.70 6.68 1.72
C THR A 51 13.92 6.70 2.63
N TYR A 52 14.69 5.61 2.70
CA TYR A 52 15.91 5.50 3.51
C TYR A 52 17.14 5.11 2.66
N PRO A 53 17.50 5.88 1.61
CA PRO A 53 18.51 5.49 0.63
C PRO A 53 19.93 5.41 1.21
N THR A 54 20.20 6.02 2.36
CA THR A 54 21.47 5.92 3.08
C THR A 54 21.53 4.73 4.04
N VAL A 55 20.38 4.13 4.38
CA VAL A 55 20.30 2.97 5.28
C VAL A 55 20.43 1.67 4.51
N PHE A 56 19.82 1.57 3.32
CA PHE A 56 19.77 0.36 2.49
C PHE A 56 20.52 0.51 1.18
N GLY A 57 21.31 -0.50 0.82
CA GLY A 57 22.16 -0.49 -0.37
C GLY A 57 21.56 -1.15 -1.61
N GLY A 58 20.38 -1.76 -1.50
CA GLY A 58 19.65 -2.34 -2.62
C GLY A 58 18.38 -3.06 -2.21
N THR A 59 17.47 -3.26 -3.17
CA THR A 59 16.19 -3.94 -2.95
C THR A 59 15.82 -4.82 -4.14
N TRP A 60 15.17 -5.95 -3.86
CA TRP A 60 14.54 -6.83 -4.86
C TRP A 60 13.07 -7.04 -4.50
N SER A 61 12.24 -6.11 -4.93
CA SER A 61 10.79 -6.14 -4.73
C SER A 61 10.11 -6.99 -5.80
N THR A 62 9.31 -7.97 -5.37
CA THR A 62 8.63 -8.90 -6.29
C THR A 62 7.13 -8.72 -6.23
N ALA A 63 6.49 -8.56 -7.41
CA ALA A 63 5.05 -8.33 -7.54
C ALA A 63 4.51 -7.35 -6.47
N PRO A 64 5.08 -6.13 -6.36
CA PRO A 64 4.69 -5.20 -5.31
C PRO A 64 3.21 -4.82 -5.44
N ASP A 65 2.58 -4.48 -4.31
CA ASP A 65 1.36 -3.68 -4.34
C ASP A 65 1.58 -2.38 -5.14
N PRO A 66 0.51 -1.71 -5.63
CA PRO A 66 0.63 -0.61 -6.57
C PRO A 66 1.64 0.46 -6.12
N VAL A 67 2.56 0.82 -7.01
CA VAL A 67 3.61 1.82 -6.76
C VAL A 67 3.30 3.18 -7.40
N ASP A 68 2.25 3.24 -8.21
CA ASP A 68 1.67 4.41 -8.85
C ASP A 68 0.16 4.36 -8.61
N PHE A 69 -0.39 5.34 -7.89
CA PHE A 69 -1.81 5.33 -7.54
C PHE A 69 -2.70 5.89 -8.65
N ARG A 70 -2.11 6.38 -9.75
CA ARG A 70 -2.85 6.60 -11.00
C ARG A 70 -3.22 5.28 -11.71
N ASP A 71 -2.68 4.15 -11.24
CA ASP A 71 -3.02 2.81 -11.70
C ASP A 71 -3.21 1.84 -10.51
N PHE A 72 -3.87 2.31 -9.45
CA PHE A 72 -4.17 1.50 -8.27
C PHE A 72 -5.22 0.44 -8.62
N GLN A 73 -4.80 -0.82 -8.80
CA GLN A 73 -5.70 -1.91 -9.24
C GLN A 73 -6.44 -1.57 -10.55
N GLN A 74 -5.73 -0.97 -11.54
CA GLN A 74 -6.32 -0.50 -12.81
C GLN A 74 -7.27 0.69 -12.68
N ILE A 75 -7.15 1.46 -11.59
CA ILE A 75 -7.99 2.62 -11.29
C ILE A 75 -7.09 3.81 -11.00
N ASN A 76 -7.34 4.93 -11.70
CA ASN A 76 -6.75 6.21 -11.33
C ASN A 76 -7.56 6.82 -10.17
N ILE A 77 -7.08 6.66 -8.94
CA ILE A 77 -7.83 7.16 -7.77
C ILE A 77 -7.79 8.68 -7.63
N TYR A 78 -6.94 9.37 -8.41
CA TYR A 78 -6.88 10.83 -8.44
C TYR A 78 -7.84 11.44 -9.46
N GLU A 79 -8.42 10.64 -10.35
CA GLU A 79 -9.36 11.14 -11.36
C GLU A 79 -10.71 11.51 -10.72
N PRO A 80 -11.24 12.73 -10.97
CA PRO A 80 -12.53 13.15 -10.43
C PRO A 80 -13.65 12.19 -10.85
N GLY A 81 -14.46 11.76 -9.89
CA GLY A 81 -15.57 10.84 -10.14
C GLY A 81 -15.15 9.38 -10.34
N SER A 82 -13.89 9.03 -10.04
CA SER A 82 -13.44 7.64 -10.05
C SER A 82 -14.28 6.74 -9.17
N ASN A 83 -14.47 5.50 -9.63
CA ASN A 83 -15.24 4.47 -8.94
C ASN A 83 -14.48 3.14 -8.98
N VAL A 84 -14.35 2.48 -7.83
CA VAL A 84 -13.60 1.22 -7.70
C VAL A 84 -14.40 0.00 -8.16
N TYR A 85 -15.73 0.09 -8.20
CA TYR A 85 -16.61 -1.01 -8.63
C TYR A 85 -16.90 -0.97 -10.12
N ARG A 86 -17.06 0.23 -10.70
CA ARG A 86 -17.50 0.44 -12.09
C ARG A 86 -16.50 1.27 -12.88
N ASP A 87 -16.28 0.90 -14.14
CA ASP A 87 -15.50 1.73 -15.06
C ASP A 87 -16.36 2.85 -15.71
N ALA A 88 -15.74 3.68 -16.55
CA ALA A 88 -16.43 4.76 -17.25
C ALA A 88 -17.54 4.29 -18.21
N LYS A 89 -17.56 2.99 -18.56
CA LYS A 89 -18.61 2.34 -19.36
C LYS A 89 -19.62 1.58 -18.49
N ASN A 90 -19.59 1.81 -17.17
CA ASN A 90 -20.40 1.15 -16.15
C ASN A 90 -20.21 -0.38 -16.07
N GLN A 91 -19.06 -0.89 -16.52
CA GLN A 91 -18.71 -2.31 -16.42
C GLN A 91 -18.05 -2.62 -15.07
N PRO A 92 -18.28 -3.81 -14.50
CA PRO A 92 -17.67 -4.19 -13.23
C PRO A 92 -16.15 -4.34 -13.37
N ARG A 93 -15.41 -3.77 -12.42
CA ARG A 93 -13.94 -3.82 -12.41
C ARG A 93 -13.43 -5.13 -11.80
N PRO A 94 -12.47 -5.82 -12.45
CA PRO A 94 -11.81 -6.97 -11.86
C PRO A 94 -10.74 -6.52 -10.84
N ILE A 95 -10.49 -7.36 -9.84
CA ILE A 95 -9.37 -7.19 -8.89
C ILE A 95 -8.32 -8.30 -9.00
N ALA A 96 -8.65 -9.41 -9.65
CA ALA A 96 -7.68 -10.46 -9.97
C ALA A 96 -8.00 -11.14 -11.31
N ARG A 97 -6.94 -11.63 -11.96
CA ARG A 97 -7.01 -12.35 -13.24
C ARG A 97 -6.13 -13.59 -13.22
N ARG A 98 -6.53 -14.63 -13.97
CA ARG A 98 -5.69 -15.77 -14.33
C ARG A 98 -5.36 -15.66 -15.82
N GLY A 99 -4.10 -15.34 -16.14
CA GLY A 99 -3.75 -14.90 -17.49
C GLY A 99 -4.53 -13.63 -17.83
N ASN A 100 -5.29 -13.64 -18.92
CA ASN A 100 -6.13 -12.51 -19.34
C ASN A 100 -7.59 -12.63 -18.89
N GLN A 101 -7.94 -13.67 -18.12
CA GLN A 101 -9.32 -13.90 -17.69
C GLN A 101 -9.54 -13.35 -16.28
N PRO A 102 -10.47 -12.40 -16.07
CA PRO A 102 -10.93 -12.01 -14.75
C PRO A 102 -11.43 -13.22 -13.94
N ILE A 103 -11.02 -13.31 -12.67
CA ILE A 103 -11.46 -14.37 -11.75
C ILE A 103 -12.05 -13.84 -10.45
N LEU A 104 -11.77 -12.58 -10.11
CA LEU A 104 -12.36 -11.87 -8.97
C LEU A 104 -12.72 -10.44 -9.38
N TRP A 105 -13.83 -9.95 -8.84
CA TRP A 105 -14.37 -8.62 -9.11
C TRP A 105 -14.34 -7.78 -7.83
N PHE A 106 -14.11 -6.48 -8.00
CA PHE A 106 -13.85 -5.57 -6.89
C PHE A 106 -15.05 -5.49 -5.93
N GLU A 107 -16.25 -5.24 -6.45
CA GLU A 107 -17.47 -5.08 -5.64
C GLU A 107 -17.79 -6.28 -4.73
N PRO A 108 -17.90 -7.52 -5.24
CA PRO A 108 -18.17 -8.66 -4.36
C PRO A 108 -17.02 -8.95 -3.39
N PHE A 109 -15.77 -8.70 -3.78
CA PHE A 109 -14.62 -8.89 -2.91
C PHE A 109 -14.60 -7.86 -1.75
N ALA A 110 -14.85 -6.59 -2.05
CA ALA A 110 -14.96 -5.52 -1.06
C ALA A 110 -16.12 -5.77 -0.09
N LYS A 111 -17.30 -6.18 -0.60
CA LYS A 111 -18.46 -6.53 0.24
C LYS A 111 -18.19 -7.74 1.14
N MET A 112 -17.44 -8.73 0.66
CA MET A 112 -17.00 -9.85 1.47
C MET A 112 -16.08 -9.39 2.61
N GLU A 113 -15.03 -8.59 2.33
CA GLU A 113 -14.14 -8.05 3.38
C GLU A 113 -14.88 -7.14 4.36
N GLN A 114 -15.93 -6.45 3.91
CA GLN A 114 -16.77 -5.66 4.80
C GLN A 114 -17.46 -6.53 5.87
N VAL A 115 -17.97 -7.70 5.48
CA VAL A 115 -18.63 -8.65 6.39
C VAL A 115 -17.62 -9.35 7.30
N LEU A 116 -16.45 -9.71 6.78
CA LEU A 116 -15.40 -10.38 7.56
C LEU A 116 -14.78 -9.50 8.65
N GLY A 117 -14.86 -8.17 8.49
CA GLY A 117 -14.41 -7.21 9.49
C GLY A 117 -12.93 -6.82 9.34
N PRO A 118 -12.22 -6.54 10.44
CA PRO A 118 -10.83 -6.08 10.40
C PRO A 118 -9.86 -7.06 9.72
N GLY A 119 -8.87 -6.51 9.02
CA GLY A 119 -7.93 -7.27 8.18
C GLY A 119 -8.34 -7.29 6.70
N GLY A 120 -7.75 -8.20 5.92
CA GLY A 120 -8.00 -8.29 4.48
C GLY A 120 -7.07 -7.41 3.63
N GLN A 121 -7.15 -7.60 2.32
CA GLN A 121 -6.29 -6.93 1.35
C GLN A 121 -6.68 -5.47 1.19
N LEU A 122 -7.96 -5.15 0.96
CA LEU A 122 -8.39 -3.79 0.61
C LEU A 122 -8.27 -2.84 1.79
N ARG A 123 -8.69 -3.27 2.98
CA ARG A 123 -8.54 -2.49 4.21
C ARG A 123 -7.08 -2.29 4.62
N SER A 124 -6.18 -3.21 4.25
CA SER A 124 -4.76 -3.03 4.54
C SER A 124 -4.17 -1.80 3.86
N PHE A 125 -4.64 -1.47 2.64
CA PHE A 125 -4.22 -0.26 1.94
C PHE A 125 -4.65 0.99 2.69
N GLU A 126 -5.88 1.05 3.16
CA GLU A 126 -6.36 2.17 3.99
C GLU A 126 -5.55 2.28 5.28
N ALA A 127 -5.24 1.17 5.96
CA ALA A 127 -4.40 1.19 7.15
C ALA A 127 -2.98 1.73 6.92
N VAL A 128 -2.41 1.52 5.73
CA VAL A 128 -1.07 2.03 5.40
C VAL A 128 -1.11 3.45 4.87
N PHE A 129 -2.07 3.80 4.00
CA PHE A 129 -2.01 5.02 3.20
C PHE A 129 -2.97 6.12 3.65
N SER A 130 -4.05 5.77 4.36
CA SER A 130 -5.03 6.76 4.78
C SER A 130 -4.60 7.51 6.05
N PRO A 131 -5.08 8.76 6.22
CA PRO A 131 -5.10 9.40 7.52
C PRO A 131 -5.92 8.58 8.52
N SER A 132 -5.63 8.78 9.81
CA SER A 132 -6.49 8.26 10.89
C SER A 132 -7.68 9.19 11.09
N GLY A 133 -8.87 8.61 11.20
CA GLY A 133 -10.08 9.31 11.66
C GLY A 133 -10.08 9.51 13.18
N ASP A 134 -11.10 10.23 13.66
CA ASP A 134 -11.28 10.58 15.08
C ASP A 134 -11.46 9.36 15.98
N ASP A 135 -11.94 8.25 15.43
CA ASP A 135 -12.12 6.96 16.11
C ASP A 135 -10.85 6.08 16.10
N GLY A 136 -9.76 6.59 15.50
CA GLY A 136 -8.50 5.85 15.33
C GLY A 136 -8.52 4.86 14.15
N ALA A 137 -9.64 4.72 13.43
CA ALA A 137 -9.70 3.89 12.24
C ALA A 137 -9.16 4.65 11.02
N PRO A 138 -8.59 3.96 10.01
CA PRO A 138 -8.22 4.60 8.76
C PRO A 138 -9.44 5.20 8.06
N LEU A 139 -9.28 6.40 7.49
CA LEU A 139 -10.30 6.95 6.61
C LEU A 139 -10.44 6.06 5.36
N LYS A 140 -11.68 5.86 4.91
CA LYS A 140 -11.98 4.98 3.77
C LYS A 140 -11.64 5.67 2.46
N LEU A 141 -10.93 4.98 1.57
CA LEU A 141 -10.61 5.49 0.24
C LEU A 141 -11.85 5.60 -0.63
N TYR A 142 -12.83 4.72 -0.44
CA TYR A 142 -14.05 4.72 -1.24
C TYR A 142 -15.27 4.43 -0.38
N ASP A 143 -16.43 4.90 -0.85
CA ASP A 143 -17.71 4.54 -0.27
C ASP A 143 -18.01 3.07 -0.57
N TRP A 144 -18.22 2.28 0.47
CA TRP A 144 -18.30 0.82 0.38
C TRP A 144 -19.59 0.32 -0.29
N GLU A 145 -20.65 1.13 -0.34
CA GLU A 145 -21.90 0.76 -1.01
C GLU A 145 -21.83 1.08 -2.51
N THR A 146 -21.32 2.25 -2.85
CA THR A 146 -21.36 2.81 -4.21
C THR A 146 -20.07 2.62 -4.99
N GLY A 147 -18.94 2.40 -4.30
CA GLY A 147 -17.59 2.35 -4.88
C GLY A 147 -17.02 3.71 -5.24
N ALA A 148 -17.69 4.83 -4.91
CA ALA A 148 -17.21 6.17 -5.23
C ALA A 148 -15.93 6.49 -4.45
N VAL A 149 -14.87 6.92 -5.14
CA VAL A 149 -13.60 7.28 -4.50
C VAL A 149 -13.74 8.61 -3.76
N ASN A 150 -13.27 8.64 -2.52
CA ASN A 150 -13.11 9.85 -1.73
C ASN A 150 -11.84 10.60 -2.17
N ALA A 151 -12.03 11.73 -2.85
CA ALA A 151 -10.93 12.52 -3.40
C ALA A 151 -9.97 13.09 -2.34
N GLU A 152 -10.45 13.41 -1.14
CA GLU A 152 -9.60 13.95 -0.07
C GLU A 152 -8.67 12.86 0.48
N VAL A 153 -9.20 11.65 0.66
CA VAL A 153 -8.39 10.50 1.09
C VAL A 153 -7.41 10.09 -0.01
N ALA A 154 -7.85 10.07 -1.27
CA ALA A 154 -6.97 9.81 -2.40
C ALA A 154 -5.83 10.86 -2.48
N GLU A 155 -6.11 12.14 -2.25
CA GLU A 155 -5.08 13.17 -2.21
C GLU A 155 -4.04 12.89 -1.12
N ALA A 156 -4.49 12.50 0.09
CA ALA A 156 -3.59 12.12 1.19
C ALA A 156 -2.69 10.93 0.84
N TRP A 157 -3.20 9.98 0.04
CA TRP A 157 -2.42 8.80 -0.40
C TRP A 157 -1.21 9.18 -1.28
N LYS A 158 -1.18 10.37 -1.91
CA LYS A 158 0.02 10.83 -2.66
C LYS A 158 1.29 10.83 -1.83
N ALA A 159 1.20 10.97 -0.51
CA ALA A 159 2.34 10.87 0.39
C ALA A 159 3.04 9.50 0.36
N TYR A 160 2.37 8.47 -0.15
CA TYR A 160 2.86 7.08 -0.26
C TYR A 160 3.02 6.61 -1.71
N ASP A 161 2.75 7.47 -2.70
CA ASP A 161 2.92 7.14 -4.10
C ASP A 161 4.40 7.22 -4.47
N ILE A 162 5.04 6.05 -4.61
CA ILE A 162 6.47 5.92 -4.92
C ILE A 162 6.79 6.59 -6.26
N ARG A 163 5.87 6.55 -7.22
CA ARG A 163 6.07 7.12 -8.55
C ARG A 163 6.04 8.65 -8.54
N LEU A 164 5.58 9.30 -7.46
CA LEU A 164 5.75 10.73 -7.27
C LEU A 164 7.12 11.11 -6.67
N ILE A 165 7.88 10.14 -6.15
CA ILE A 165 9.22 10.35 -5.61
C ILE A 165 10.30 10.07 -6.67
N LEU A 166 10.10 9.03 -7.49
CA LEU A 166 11.01 8.58 -8.56
C LEU A 166 10.70 9.17 -9.93
#